data_AF-A0A1D2AA20-F1
#
_entry.id   AF-A0A1D2AA20-F1
#
_cell.length_a   1.000
_cell.length_b   1.000
_cell.length_c   1.000
_cell.angle_alpha   90.00
_cell.angle_beta   90.00
_cell.angle_gamma   90.00
#
_symmetry.space_group_name_H-M   'P 1'
#
loop_
_entity.id
_entity.type
_entity.pdbx_description
1 polymer ?
#
loop_
_entity_poly.entity_id
_entity_poly.type
_entity_poly.pdbx_seq_one_letter_code
_entity_poly.pdbx_strand_id
1 'polypeptide(L)'
;PPAPGTMVSSSGWEQVGGRWRSPHALSHAMSCVHAGVQAEPPPIHTVTVMPGGDAGIEEYAGPLRQAASCYHRVVLLGDSMGGTAALLFAGQATKVVAFCPQVDLARSAIRPAGPAPWRAALQRRVEESVAACRGVVDVHVGTWEHDQEQVQGLESGSVVVHVHPVNSHRLSAELARSGELEVIIAGSLMPA
;
A
#
# COMPACT_ATOMS: atom_id res chain seq x y z
N PRO A 1 25.73 18.28 4.49
CA PRO A 1 24.25 18.41 4.48
C PRO A 1 23.70 18.38 3.04
N PRO A 2 22.85 17.42 2.65
CA PRO A 2 22.17 17.50 1.37
C PRO A 2 21.00 18.51 1.47
N ALA A 3 20.75 19.19 0.35
CA ALA A 3 19.79 20.29 0.21
C ALA A 3 18.32 19.82 0.31
N PRO A 4 17.38 20.69 0.71
CA PRO A 4 15.96 20.36 0.71
C PRO A 4 15.48 20.15 -0.73
N GLY A 5 14.87 18.99 -1.00
CA GLY A 5 14.35 18.63 -2.32
C GLY A 5 15.06 17.47 -3.05
N THR A 6 16.01 16.78 -2.42
CA THR A 6 16.60 15.57 -3.03
C THR A 6 15.70 14.35 -2.80
N MET A 7 15.01 13.91 -3.86
CA MET A 7 14.41 12.56 -3.93
C MET A 7 15.51 11.53 -3.73
N VAL A 8 15.45 10.77 -2.63
CA VAL A 8 16.32 9.60 -2.45
C VAL A 8 15.70 8.45 -3.23
N SER A 9 16.10 8.30 -4.49
CA SER A 9 15.91 7.08 -5.26
C SER A 9 16.91 6.03 -4.73
N SER A 10 16.48 5.15 -3.82
CA SER A 10 17.23 3.93 -3.53
C SER A 10 16.86 2.87 -4.57
N SER A 11 17.43 2.96 -5.76
CA SER A 11 17.45 1.87 -6.74
C SER A 11 18.30 0.74 -6.17
N GLY A 12 17.68 -0.37 -5.75
CA GLY A 12 18.40 -1.45 -5.08
C GLY A 12 17.71 -2.80 -5.20
N TRP A 13 17.27 -3.16 -6.41
CA TRP A 13 16.89 -4.53 -6.74
C TRP A 13 17.87 -5.05 -7.78
N GLU A 14 18.58 -6.12 -7.45
CA GLU A 14 19.44 -6.84 -8.38
C GLU A 14 18.78 -8.17 -8.75
N GLN A 15 18.88 -8.53 -10.03
CA GLN A 15 18.42 -9.81 -10.55
C GLN A 15 19.56 -10.82 -10.44
N VAL A 16 19.43 -11.80 -9.54
CA VAL A 16 20.41 -12.89 -9.39
C VAL A 16 19.73 -14.20 -9.74
N GLY A 17 20.10 -14.80 -10.88
CA GLY A 17 19.57 -16.09 -11.32
C GLY A 17 18.07 -16.10 -11.63
N GLY A 18 17.53 -15.00 -12.17
CA GLY A 18 16.10 -14.87 -12.50
C GLY A 18 15.20 -14.53 -11.30
N ARG A 19 15.76 -14.28 -10.11
CA ARG A 19 15.02 -13.85 -8.91
C ARG A 19 15.42 -12.44 -8.51
N TRP A 20 14.45 -11.62 -8.14
CA TRP A 20 14.66 -10.26 -7.65
C TRP A 20 15.05 -10.29 -6.17
N ARG A 21 16.19 -9.70 -5.83
CA ARG A 21 16.65 -9.56 -4.45
C ARG A 21 16.89 -8.09 -4.13
N SER A 22 16.38 -7.64 -2.99
CA SER A 22 16.76 -6.36 -2.40
C SER A 22 17.80 -6.60 -1.28
N PRO A 23 18.94 -5.90 -1.26
CA PRO A 23 19.95 -6.04 -0.21
C PRO A 23 19.50 -5.57 1.18
N HIS A 24 18.34 -4.90 1.32
CA HIS A 24 17.92 -4.23 2.56
C HIS A 24 16.50 -4.58 3.06
N ALA A 25 15.83 -5.58 2.48
CA ALA A 25 14.39 -5.79 2.59
C ALA A 25 13.81 -6.27 3.95
N LEU A 26 14.51 -6.20 5.09
CA LEU A 26 13.98 -6.83 6.32
C LEU A 26 14.06 -6.04 7.64
N SER A 27 14.35 -4.73 7.68
CA SER A 27 14.43 -4.07 9.00
C SER A 27 13.91 -2.65 9.20
N HIS A 28 13.31 -1.96 8.22
CA HIS A 28 12.75 -0.63 8.48
C HIS A 28 11.32 -0.54 7.97
N ALA A 29 10.40 -0.12 8.84
CA ALA A 29 8.96 0.00 8.59
C ALA A 29 8.70 0.68 7.24
N MET A 30 8.28 -0.10 6.24
CA MET A 30 8.16 0.36 4.86
C MET A 30 6.72 0.76 4.56
N SER A 31 6.48 2.07 4.46
CA SER A 31 5.40 2.61 3.63
C SER A 31 5.94 2.76 2.21
N CYS A 32 5.69 1.80 1.33
CA CYS A 32 6.18 1.81 -0.06
C CYS A 32 5.03 1.45 -1.00
N VAL A 33 4.53 2.42 -1.77
CA VAL A 33 3.55 2.24 -2.83
C VAL A 33 4.25 1.95 -4.16
N HIS A 34 3.92 0.84 -4.81
CA HIS A 34 4.59 0.37 -6.04
C HIS A 34 3.67 0.46 -7.27
N ALA A 35 4.03 1.23 -8.29
CA ALA A 35 3.40 1.21 -9.61
C ALA A 35 4.25 0.43 -10.63
N GLY A 36 3.66 -0.52 -11.37
CA GLY A 36 4.36 -1.37 -12.36
C GLY A 36 3.67 -1.40 -13.73
N VAL A 37 4.47 -1.57 -14.79
CA VAL A 37 4.05 -1.61 -16.21
C VAL A 37 4.51 -2.90 -16.89
N GLN A 38 3.74 -3.39 -17.87
CA GLN A 38 4.20 -4.35 -18.88
C GLN A 38 4.93 -3.62 -20.02
N ALA A 39 6.26 -3.58 -19.95
CA ALA A 39 7.23 -3.54 -21.06
C ALA A 39 8.65 -3.56 -20.44
N GLU A 40 9.59 -4.32 -21.00
CA GLU A 40 10.93 -4.51 -20.43
C GLU A 40 11.73 -3.20 -20.21
N PRO A 41 12.48 -3.09 -19.09
CA PRO A 41 11.97 -3.30 -17.73
C PRO A 41 11.16 -2.06 -17.30
N PRO A 42 10.07 -2.23 -16.53
CA PRO A 42 9.28 -1.09 -16.11
C PRO A 42 10.08 -0.22 -15.13
N PRO A 43 10.05 1.11 -15.27
CA PRO A 43 10.48 1.96 -14.18
C PRO A 43 9.54 1.73 -12.99
N ILE A 44 10.04 1.01 -11.98
CA ILE A 44 9.34 0.82 -10.71
C ILE A 44 9.49 2.14 -9.95
N HIS A 45 8.38 2.85 -9.79
CA HIS A 45 8.33 4.04 -8.94
C HIS A 45 7.81 3.63 -7.57
N THR A 46 8.68 3.72 -6.57
CA THR A 46 8.32 3.57 -5.17
C THR A 46 7.94 4.95 -4.62
N VAL A 47 6.68 5.12 -4.21
CA VAL A 47 6.23 6.31 -3.49
C VAL A 47 6.14 5.96 -2.01
N THR A 48 7.03 6.54 -1.20
CA THR A 48 6.93 6.47 0.25
C THR A 48 6.03 7.60 0.74
N VAL A 49 4.85 7.23 1.22
CA VAL A 49 3.92 8.17 1.85
C VAL A 49 4.31 8.24 3.32
N MET A 50 4.91 9.36 3.71
CA MET A 50 5.21 9.65 5.12
C MET A 50 3.90 9.93 5.87
N PRO A 51 3.85 9.71 7.21
CA PRO A 51 2.69 10.07 8.03
C PRO A 51 2.55 11.60 8.08
N GLY A 52 1.95 12.17 7.04
CA GLY A 52 1.59 13.56 6.96
C GLY A 52 0.17 13.75 7.48
N GLY A 53 -0.05 14.78 8.30
CA GLY A 53 -1.39 15.33 8.48
C GLY A 53 -2.01 15.76 7.15
N ASP A 54 -3.20 16.34 7.19
CA ASP A 54 -4.01 16.70 6.01
C ASP A 54 -3.23 17.38 4.87
N ALA A 55 -2.29 18.27 5.20
CA ALA A 55 -1.44 18.97 4.22
C ALA A 55 -0.47 18.04 3.45
N GLY A 56 0.02 16.96 4.08
CA GLY A 56 0.92 16.02 3.42
C GLY A 56 0.22 15.14 2.39
N ILE A 57 -1.06 14.81 2.59
CA ILE A 57 -1.81 13.99 1.63
C ILE A 57 -1.96 14.71 0.29
N GLU A 58 -2.30 15.99 0.30
CA GLU A 58 -2.44 16.79 -0.92
C GLU A 58 -1.11 16.99 -1.66
N GLU A 59 -0.01 17.11 -0.92
CA GLU A 59 1.35 17.19 -1.47
C GLU A 59 1.71 15.93 -2.30
N TYR A 60 1.28 14.74 -1.88
CA TYR A 60 1.49 13.50 -2.63
C TYR A 60 0.45 13.26 -3.73
N ALA A 61 -0.79 13.72 -3.54
CA ALA A 61 -1.90 13.41 -4.44
C ALA A 61 -1.70 13.94 -5.87
N GLY A 62 -1.20 15.18 -6.00
CA GLY A 62 -0.97 15.82 -7.29
C GLY A 62 0.06 15.07 -8.16
N PRO A 63 1.31 14.91 -7.68
CA PRO A 63 2.35 14.18 -8.39
C PRO A 63 1.96 12.73 -8.69
N LEU A 64 1.34 12.02 -7.75
CA LEU A 64 0.92 10.65 -7.97
C LEU A 64 -0.15 10.56 -9.07
N ARG A 65 -1.14 11.46 -9.06
CA ARG A 65 -2.17 11.51 -10.12
C ARG A 65 -1.56 11.82 -11.47
N GLN A 66 -0.62 12.77 -11.53
CA GLN A 66 0.06 13.11 -12.77
C GLN A 66 0.84 11.91 -13.32
N ALA A 67 1.64 11.24 -12.48
CA ALA A 67 2.37 10.04 -12.88
C ALA A 67 1.42 8.92 -13.32
N ALA A 68 0.41 8.61 -12.51
CA ALA A 68 -0.59 7.57 -12.78
C ALA A 68 -1.37 7.80 -14.09
N SER A 69 -1.59 9.06 -14.49
CA SER A 69 -2.33 9.40 -15.71
C SER A 69 -1.65 8.93 -17.00
N CYS A 70 -0.34 8.69 -16.95
CA CYS A 70 0.44 8.23 -18.09
C CYS A 70 0.35 6.71 -18.30
N TYR A 71 -0.31 5.97 -17.41
CA TYR A 71 -0.32 4.51 -17.42
C TYR A 71 -1.73 3.95 -17.53
N HIS A 72 -1.90 2.96 -18.41
CA HIS A 72 -3.15 2.21 -18.53
C HIS A 72 -3.42 1.30 -17.33
N ARG A 73 -2.36 0.86 -16.66
CA ARG A 73 -2.42 0.00 -15.48
C ARG A 73 -1.56 0.62 -14.37
N VAL A 74 -2.17 0.80 -13.21
CA VAL A 74 -1.52 1.34 -12.02
C VAL A 74 -1.86 0.40 -10.88
N VAL A 75 -0.84 -0.30 -10.38
CA VAL A 75 -0.94 -1.06 -9.14
C VAL A 75 -0.51 -0.15 -8.00
N LEU A 76 -1.17 -0.22 -6.84
CA LEU A 76 -0.67 0.34 -5.60
C LEU A 76 -0.61 -0.78 -4.58
N LEU A 77 0.57 -0.98 -3.99
CA LEU A 77 0.88 -2.06 -3.06
C LEU A 77 1.33 -1.46 -1.74
N GLY A 78 0.94 -1.97 -0.59
CA GLY A 78 1.50 -1.52 0.68
C GLY A 78 1.15 -2.40 1.87
N ASP A 79 1.90 -2.26 2.96
CA ASP A 79 1.73 -3.01 4.22
C ASP A 79 1.58 -2.07 5.41
N SER A 80 0.72 -2.40 6.37
CA SER A 80 0.44 -1.58 7.55
C SER A 80 0.05 -0.13 7.15
N MET A 81 0.75 0.90 7.63
CA MET A 81 0.57 2.29 7.18
C MET A 81 0.82 2.50 5.67
N GLY A 82 1.68 1.69 5.06
CA GLY A 82 1.83 1.66 3.61
C GLY A 82 0.59 1.11 2.91
N GLY A 83 -0.09 0.15 3.52
CA GLY A 83 -1.38 -0.36 3.07
C GLY A 83 -2.45 0.72 3.15
N THR A 84 -2.50 1.47 4.25
CA THR A 84 -3.37 2.65 4.38
C THR A 84 -3.09 3.68 3.29
N ALA A 85 -1.82 3.95 2.99
CA ALA A 85 -1.44 4.85 1.90
C ALA A 85 -1.89 4.33 0.52
N ALA A 86 -1.73 3.04 0.25
CA ALA A 86 -2.22 2.43 -0.98
C ALA A 86 -3.75 2.61 -1.13
N LEU A 87 -4.50 2.47 -0.04
CA LEU A 87 -5.95 2.71 -0.03
C LEU A 87 -6.30 4.21 -0.18
N LEU A 88 -5.58 5.11 0.49
CA LEU A 88 -5.76 6.57 0.39
C LEU A 88 -5.63 7.11 -1.04
N PHE A 89 -4.89 6.41 -1.90
CA PHE A 89 -4.68 6.78 -3.31
C PHE A 89 -5.31 5.78 -4.30
N ALA A 90 -6.15 4.87 -3.82
CA ALA A 90 -6.87 3.89 -4.64
C ALA A 90 -7.61 4.50 -5.85
N GLY A 91 -8.11 5.75 -5.74
CA GLY A 91 -8.74 6.45 -6.87
C GLY A 91 -7.81 6.69 -8.09
N GLN A 92 -6.50 6.52 -7.93
CA GLN A 92 -5.52 6.62 -9.02
C GLN A 92 -5.13 5.24 -9.58
N ALA A 93 -5.53 4.16 -8.91
CA ALA A 93 -5.14 2.80 -9.22
C ALA A 93 -6.15 2.10 -10.15
N THR A 94 -5.67 1.04 -10.81
CA THR A 94 -6.48 -0.01 -11.43
C THR A 94 -6.41 -1.33 -10.65
N LYS A 95 -5.47 -1.44 -9.70
CA LYS A 95 -5.37 -2.52 -8.73
C LYS A 95 -4.76 -1.97 -7.44
N VAL A 96 -5.34 -2.32 -6.30
CA VAL A 96 -4.73 -2.06 -4.99
C VAL A 96 -4.50 -3.39 -4.29
N VAL A 97 -3.36 -3.55 -3.63
CA VAL A 97 -3.02 -4.70 -2.79
C VAL A 97 -2.53 -4.15 -1.45
N ALA A 98 -3.37 -4.23 -0.42
CA ALA A 98 -3.06 -3.71 0.90
C ALA A 98 -2.94 -4.86 1.90
N PHE A 99 -1.81 -4.96 2.60
CA PHE A 99 -1.59 -5.91 3.68
C PHE A 99 -1.78 -5.22 5.04
N CYS A 100 -2.64 -5.78 5.88
CA CYS A 100 -2.98 -5.29 7.21
C CYS A 100 -3.10 -3.75 7.32
N PRO A 101 -3.85 -3.07 6.43
CA PRO A 101 -3.94 -1.62 6.45
C PRO A 101 -4.59 -1.12 7.74
N GLN A 102 -4.29 0.11 8.11
CA GLN A 102 -4.88 0.78 9.28
C GLN A 102 -5.85 1.87 8.81
N VAL A 103 -7.14 1.57 8.80
CA VAL A 103 -8.19 2.45 8.26
C VAL A 103 -8.90 3.19 9.39
N ASP A 104 -9.37 2.47 10.41
CA ASP A 104 -9.98 3.04 11.60
C ASP A 104 -8.93 3.18 12.71
N LEU A 105 -8.27 4.33 12.73
CA LEU A 105 -7.30 4.67 13.78
C LEU A 105 -7.96 4.97 15.14
N ALA A 106 -9.28 5.12 15.23
CA ALA A 106 -9.94 5.23 16.52
C ALA A 106 -9.98 3.88 17.24
N ARG A 107 -10.15 2.78 16.49
CA ARG A 107 -10.17 1.40 16.99
C ARG A 107 -8.81 0.70 16.95
N SER A 108 -7.88 1.18 16.12
CA SER A 108 -6.57 0.56 15.97
C SER A 108 -5.76 0.57 17.28
N ALA A 109 -5.31 -0.62 17.70
CA ALA A 109 -4.48 -0.84 18.88
C ALA A 109 -3.05 -0.32 18.70
N ILE A 110 -2.56 -0.30 17.45
CA ILE A 110 -1.26 0.25 17.07
C ILE A 110 -1.53 1.46 16.20
N ARG A 111 -1.31 2.70 16.66
CA ARG A 111 -1.63 3.87 15.83
C ARG A 111 -0.65 5.02 16.03
N PRO A 112 -0.45 5.86 15.01
CA PRO A 112 0.23 7.13 15.20
C PRO A 112 -0.55 8.02 16.19
N ALA A 113 0.19 8.84 16.94
CA ALA A 113 -0.41 9.86 17.78
C ALA A 113 -1.10 10.91 16.90
N GLY A 114 -2.38 11.16 17.14
CA GLY A 114 -3.14 12.14 16.39
C GLY A 114 -4.50 12.42 17.04
N PRO A 115 -5.04 13.64 16.87
CA PRO A 115 -6.31 14.01 17.46
C PRO A 115 -7.48 13.28 16.78
N ALA A 116 -8.60 13.10 17.50
CA ALA A 116 -9.76 12.36 16.99
C ALA A 116 -10.30 12.88 15.64
N PRO A 117 -10.41 14.21 15.39
CA PRO A 117 -10.85 14.72 14.10
C PRO A 117 -9.95 14.32 12.93
N TRP A 118 -8.63 14.26 13.15
CA TRP A 118 -7.68 13.83 12.12
C TRP A 118 -7.87 12.34 11.77
N ARG A 119 -8.07 11.48 12.77
CA ARG A 119 -8.32 10.04 12.57
C ARG A 119 -9.62 9.80 11.79
N ALA A 120 -10.69 10.52 12.13
CA ALA A 120 -11.95 10.43 11.41
C ALA A 120 -11.82 10.96 9.96
N ALA A 121 -11.03 12.02 9.74
CA ALA A 121 -10.76 12.52 8.41
C ALA A 121 -9.94 11.53 7.56
N LEU A 122 -8.96 10.85 8.15
CA LEU A 122 -8.20 9.78 7.48
C LEU A 122 -9.12 8.65 7.01
N GLN A 123 -9.93 8.11 7.93
CA GLN A 123 -10.87 7.03 7.63
C GLN A 123 -11.79 7.41 6.46
N ARG A 124 -12.45 8.57 6.55
CA ARG A 124 -13.34 9.06 5.50
C ARG A 124 -12.62 9.17 4.14
N ARG A 125 -11.39 9.69 4.11
CA ARG A 125 -10.60 9.80 2.87
C ARG A 125 -10.24 8.44 2.29
N VAL A 126 -9.91 7.45 3.14
CA VAL A 126 -9.68 6.07 2.70
C VAL A 126 -10.93 5.52 2.04
N GLU A 127 -12.09 5.63 2.70
CA GLU A 127 -13.37 5.16 2.19
C GLU A 127 -13.73 5.82 0.85
N GLU A 128 -13.61 7.15 0.76
CA GLU A 128 -13.84 7.93 -0.47
C GLU A 128 -12.90 7.50 -1.61
N SER A 129 -11.61 7.30 -1.33
CA SER A 129 -10.63 6.87 -2.33
C SER A 129 -10.86 5.44 -2.81
N VAL A 130 -11.19 4.52 -1.90
CA VAL A 130 -11.52 3.14 -2.22
C VAL A 130 -12.78 3.06 -3.09
N ALA A 131 -13.80 3.87 -2.78
CA ALA A 131 -15.00 4.00 -3.60
C ALA A 131 -14.70 4.59 -4.99
N ALA A 132 -13.70 5.45 -5.11
CA ALA A 132 -13.25 6.04 -6.37
C ALA A 132 -12.29 5.13 -7.17
N CYS A 133 -11.88 3.97 -6.63
CA CYS A 133 -10.99 3.04 -7.33
C CYS A 133 -11.64 2.53 -8.63
N ARG A 134 -10.89 2.59 -9.74
CA ARG A 134 -11.38 2.18 -11.07
C ARG A 134 -11.27 0.68 -11.34
N GLY A 135 -10.70 -0.07 -10.40
CA GLY A 135 -10.50 -1.51 -10.52
C GLY A 135 -10.72 -2.22 -9.19
N VAL A 136 -9.89 -3.21 -8.91
CA VAL A 136 -10.06 -4.09 -7.74
C VAL A 136 -9.14 -3.68 -6.60
N VAL A 137 -9.65 -3.73 -5.38
CA VAL A 137 -8.90 -3.49 -4.14
C VAL A 137 -8.83 -4.79 -3.36
N ASP A 138 -7.69 -5.46 -3.40
CA ASP A 138 -7.43 -6.64 -2.57
C ASP A 138 -6.87 -6.18 -1.23
N VAL A 139 -7.54 -6.56 -0.15
CA VAL A 139 -7.08 -6.30 1.21
C VAL A 139 -6.78 -7.62 1.89
N HIS A 140 -5.53 -7.85 2.24
CA HIS A 140 -5.07 -9.05 2.91
C HIS A 140 -4.88 -8.77 4.40
N VAL A 141 -5.54 -9.54 5.25
CA VAL A 141 -5.46 -9.40 6.72
C VAL A 141 -5.19 -10.75 7.38
N GLY A 142 -4.60 -10.71 8.58
CA GLY A 142 -4.43 -11.88 9.41
C GLY A 142 -5.69 -12.23 10.21
N THR A 143 -5.60 -13.28 11.03
CA THR A 143 -6.65 -13.64 12.01
C THR A 143 -6.59 -12.80 13.28
N TRP A 144 -5.59 -11.92 13.43
CA TRP A 144 -5.56 -11.01 14.56
C TRP A 144 -6.77 -10.07 14.50
N GLU A 145 -7.58 -10.06 15.57
CA GLU A 145 -8.79 -9.24 15.69
C GLU A 145 -8.53 -7.77 15.32
N HIS A 146 -7.39 -7.23 15.75
CA HIS A 146 -6.95 -5.89 15.36
C HIS A 146 -7.03 -5.64 13.85
N ASP A 147 -6.50 -6.54 13.03
CA ASP A 147 -6.43 -6.37 11.58
C ASP A 147 -7.80 -6.55 10.93
N GLN A 148 -8.62 -7.45 11.47
CA GLN A 148 -9.99 -7.66 11.01
C GLN A 148 -10.87 -6.43 11.27
N GLU A 149 -10.72 -5.79 12.44
CA GLU A 149 -11.44 -4.55 12.75
C GLU A 149 -11.09 -3.40 11.79
N GLN A 150 -9.86 -3.36 11.26
CA GLN A 150 -9.45 -2.30 10.33
C GLN A 150 -10.10 -2.40 8.95
N VAL A 151 -10.69 -3.54 8.59
CA VAL A 151 -11.38 -3.72 7.31
C VAL A 151 -12.91 -3.75 7.45
N GLN A 152 -13.41 -3.72 8.69
CA GLN A 152 -14.84 -3.55 8.99
C GLN A 152 -15.27 -2.13 8.56
N GLY A 153 -15.93 -2.02 7.41
CA GLY A 153 -16.38 -0.74 6.86
C GLY A 153 -15.87 -0.43 5.45
N LEU A 154 -14.91 -1.20 4.93
CA LEU A 154 -14.52 -1.14 3.52
C LEU A 154 -15.52 -1.86 2.60
N GLU A 155 -16.82 -1.62 2.80
CA GLU A 155 -17.91 -2.26 2.06
C GLU A 155 -18.16 -1.54 0.73
N SER A 156 -17.25 -1.71 -0.21
CA SER A 156 -17.43 -1.29 -1.61
C SER A 156 -17.43 -2.53 -2.51
N GLY A 157 -18.21 -2.51 -3.60
CA GLY A 157 -18.22 -3.57 -4.60
C GLY A 157 -16.87 -3.81 -5.29
N SER A 158 -15.90 -2.89 -5.11
CA SER A 158 -14.53 -3.02 -5.60
C SER A 158 -13.56 -3.72 -4.64
N VAL A 159 -13.96 -3.98 -3.38
CA VAL A 159 -13.07 -4.50 -2.33
C VAL A 159 -13.23 -6.01 -2.17
N VAL A 160 -12.11 -6.72 -2.18
CA VAL A 160 -12.02 -8.16 -1.87
C VAL A 160 -11.13 -8.33 -0.65
N VAL A 161 -11.69 -8.83 0.44
CA VAL A 161 -10.93 -9.09 1.68
C VAL A 161 -10.49 -10.55 1.72
N HIS A 162 -9.19 -10.76 1.88
CA HIS A 162 -8.55 -12.06 2.02
C HIS A 162 -8.04 -12.24 3.44
N VAL A 163 -8.61 -13.20 4.17
CA VAL A 163 -8.17 -13.52 5.54
C VAL A 163 -7.21 -14.69 5.51
N HIS A 164 -6.01 -14.48 6.06
CA HIS A 164 -4.97 -15.49 6.16
C HIS A 164 -4.87 -16.04 7.58
N PRO A 165 -4.54 -17.32 7.79
CA PRO A 165 -4.44 -17.96 9.11
C PRO A 165 -3.18 -17.54 9.89
N VAL A 166 -2.86 -16.25 9.90
CA VAL A 166 -1.70 -15.64 10.56
C VAL A 166 -2.20 -14.68 11.64
N ASN A 167 -1.93 -15.00 12.91
CA ASN A 167 -2.32 -14.16 14.03
C ASN A 167 -1.21 -13.14 14.37
N SER A 168 -0.92 -12.24 13.44
CA SER A 168 0.14 -11.23 13.57
C SER A 168 -0.07 -10.11 12.56
N HIS A 169 0.23 -8.86 12.97
CA HIS A 169 0.23 -7.71 12.06
C HIS A 169 1.43 -7.72 11.09
N ARG A 170 2.35 -8.69 11.21
CA ARG A 170 3.45 -8.91 10.28
C ARG A 170 3.07 -9.90 9.17
N LEU A 171 1.82 -9.85 8.70
CA LEU A 171 1.30 -10.77 7.70
C LEU A 171 2.20 -10.86 6.46
N SER A 172 2.58 -9.70 5.90
CA SER A 172 3.43 -9.62 4.71
C SER A 172 4.75 -10.38 4.89
N ALA A 173 5.38 -10.28 6.07
CA ALA A 173 6.61 -10.99 6.40
C ALA A 173 6.41 -12.50 6.53
N GLU A 174 5.31 -12.95 7.12
CA GLU A 174 4.99 -14.38 7.23
C GLU A 174 4.69 -14.99 5.85
N LEU A 175 3.92 -14.29 5.01
CA LEU A 175 3.67 -14.70 3.62
C LEU A 175 4.96 -14.70 2.78
N ALA A 176 5.90 -13.80 3.07
CA ALA A 176 7.22 -13.81 2.42
C ALA A 176 8.03 -15.06 2.82
N ARG A 177 7.94 -15.50 4.08
CA ARG A 177 8.62 -16.71 4.55
C ARG A 177 8.05 -17.99 3.92
N SER A 178 6.74 -18.03 3.64
CA SER A 178 6.11 -19.17 2.96
C SER A 178 6.22 -19.12 1.44
N GLY A 179 6.63 -17.97 0.87
CA GLY A 179 6.70 -17.74 -0.58
C GLY A 179 5.36 -17.31 -1.21
N GLU A 180 4.29 -17.24 -0.42
CA GLU A 180 2.96 -16.83 -0.89
C GLU A 180 2.89 -15.34 -1.26
N LEU A 181 3.69 -14.49 -0.61
CA LEU A 181 3.73 -13.05 -0.93
C LEU A 181 4.11 -12.80 -2.39
N GLU A 182 5.08 -13.56 -2.91
CA GLU A 182 5.53 -13.45 -4.31
C GLU A 182 4.41 -13.84 -5.28
N VAL A 183 3.65 -14.88 -4.95
CA VAL A 183 2.50 -15.35 -5.75
C VAL A 183 1.41 -14.27 -5.80
N ILE A 184 1.06 -13.67 -4.67
CA ILE A 184 0.04 -12.61 -4.58
C ILE A 184 0.45 -11.39 -5.40
N ILE A 185 1.70 -10.93 -5.23
CA ILE A 185 2.22 -9.75 -5.95
C ILE A 185 2.27 -10.05 -7.46
N ALA A 186 2.84 -11.19 -7.86
CA ALA A 186 2.95 -11.55 -9.28
C ALA A 186 1.57 -11.65 -9.94
N GLY A 187 0.59 -12.30 -9.30
CA GLY A 187 -0.78 -12.37 -9.77
C GLY A 187 -1.43 -10.99 -9.95
N SER A 188 -1.09 -10.04 -9.07
CA SER A 188 -1.60 -8.66 -9.12
C SER A 188 -0.97 -7.80 -10.21
N LEU A 189 0.19 -8.18 -10.74
CA LEU A 189 0.85 -7.48 -11.85
C LEU A 189 0.36 -7.96 -13.22
N MET A 190 -0.19 -9.17 -13.30
CA MET A 190 -0.65 -9.77 -14.56
C MET A 190 -2.03 -9.26 -14.98
N PRO A 191 -2.31 -9.10 -16.30
CA PRO A 191 -3.66 -8.85 -16.80
C PRO A 191 -4.63 -9.94 -16.31
N ALA A 192 -5.85 -9.53 -15.96
CA ALA A 192 -6.95 -10.47 -15.74
C ALA A 192 -7.42 -11.05 -17.07
#